data_AF-X0W4K9-F1
#
_entry.id   AF-X0W4K9-F1
#
_cell.length_a   1.000
_cell.length_b   1.000
_cell.length_c   1.000
_cell.angle_alpha   90.00
_cell.angle_beta   90.00
_cell.angle_gamma   90.00
#
_symmetry.space_group_name_H-M   'P 1'
#
loop_
_entity.id
_entity.type
_entity.pdbx_description
1 polymer ?
#
loop_
_entity_poly.entity_id
_entity_poly.type
_entity_poly.pdbx_seq_one_letter_code
_entity_poly.pdbx_strand_id
1 'polypeptide(L)' 'EIPRGESLDECEECGAPIPQARREAIPGVRLCIHCQQEKDLQKPAYTGYNRRGSKDSQLR' A
#
# COMPACT_ATOMS: atom_id res chain seq x y z
N GLU A 1 14.24 1.09 -0.42
CA GLU A 1 14.90 1.34 0.87
C GLU A 1 13.83 1.36 1.96
N ILE A 2 14.06 0.71 3.10
CA ILE A 2 13.12 0.77 4.22
C ILE A 2 13.38 2.11 4.91
N PRO A 3 12.39 3.02 4.99
CA PRO A 3 12.57 4.27 5.70
C PRO A 3 12.94 3.96 7.16
N ARG A 4 14.15 4.34 7.56
CA ARG A 4 14.64 4.23 8.93
C ARG A 4 14.32 5.55 9.61
N GLY A 5 13.16 5.64 10.25
CA GLY A 5 12.70 6.85 10.94
C GLY A 5 11.55 6.56 11.90
N GLU A 6 11.32 7.50 12.81
CA GLU A 6 10.16 7.45 13.71
C GLU A 6 8.85 7.58 12.92
N SER A 7 7.86 6.80 13.32
CA SER A 7 6.51 6.88 12.75
C SER A 7 5.82 8.12 13.28
N LEU A 8 5.05 8.80 12.42
CA LEU A 8 4.28 9.98 12.85
C LEU A 8 3.19 9.57 13.85
N ASP A 9 2.93 10.43 14.83
CA ASP A 9 1.79 10.29 15.74
C ASP A 9 0.46 10.63 15.06
N GLU A 10 0.51 11.47 14.02
CA GLU A 10 -0.64 11.97 13.27
C GLU A 10 -0.47 11.74 11.76
N CYS A 11 -1.59 11.49 11.08
CA CYS A 11 -1.63 11.24 9.65
C CYS A 11 -1.34 12.52 8.87
N GLU A 12 -0.37 12.48 7.94
CA GLU A 12 -0.02 13.67 7.15
C GLU A 12 -1.13 14.11 6.17
N GLU A 13 -2.08 13.24 5.83
CA GLU A 13 -3.18 13.58 4.91
C GLU A 13 -4.44 14.09 5.59
N CYS A 14 -4.82 13.50 6.72
CA CYS A 14 -6.09 13.81 7.39
C CYS A 14 -5.95 14.32 8.82
N GLY A 15 -4.74 14.37 9.38
CA GLY A 15 -4.48 14.78 10.76
C GLY A 15 -5.00 13.81 11.83
N ALA A 16 -5.52 12.65 11.45
CA ALA A 16 -6.01 11.65 12.40
C ALA A 16 -4.86 10.96 13.15
N PRO A 17 -5.03 10.60 14.44
CA PRO A 17 -3.99 9.91 15.20
C PRO A 17 -3.67 8.53 14.59
N ILE A 18 -2.39 8.21 14.44
CA ILE A 18 -1.91 6.92 13.95
C ILE A 18 -1.82 5.94 15.14
N PRO A 19 -2.59 4.84 15.12
CA PRO A 19 -2.61 3.90 16.23
C PRO A 19 -1.24 3.24 16.42
N GLN A 20 -0.85 3.00 17.68
CA GLN A 20 0.46 2.44 18.02
C GLN A 20 0.74 1.11 17.31
N ALA A 21 -0.25 0.23 17.21
CA ALA A 21 -0.13 -1.04 16.48
C ALA A 21 0.35 -0.85 15.02
N ARG A 22 -0.04 0.26 14.37
CA ARG A 22 0.40 0.61 13.02
C ARG A 22 1.85 1.07 13.00
N ARG A 23 2.26 1.85 13.99
CA ARG A 23 3.62 2.38 14.15
C ARG A 23 4.64 1.28 14.45
N GLU A 24 4.23 0.27 15.20
CA GLU A 24 5.03 -0.92 15.49
C GLU A 24 5.13 -1.87 14.28
N ALA A 25 4.04 -2.07 13.56
CA ALA A 25 4.03 -2.93 12.37
C ALA A 25 4.84 -2.33 11.20
N ILE A 26 4.83 -1.01 11.05
CA ILE A 26 5.51 -0.30 9.96
C ILE A 26 6.31 0.87 10.56
N PRO A 27 7.60 0.66 10.86
CA PRO A 27 8.50 1.73 11.26
C PRO A 27 8.57 2.82 10.19
N GLY A 28 8.34 4.08 10.57
CA GLY A 28 8.30 5.22 9.66
C GLY A 28 6.97 5.42 8.94
N VAL A 29 5.85 4.89 9.48
CA VAL A 29 4.52 5.13 8.90
C VAL A 29 4.12 6.61 9.03
N ARG A 30 3.60 7.17 7.94
CA ARG A 30 3.17 8.58 7.85
C ARG A 30 1.66 8.76 7.64
N LEU A 31 0.96 7.68 7.31
CA LEU A 31 -0.46 7.68 6.97
C LEU A 31 -1.25 6.75 7.90
N CYS A 32 -2.47 7.17 8.26
CA CYS A 32 -3.39 6.30 8.98
C CYS A 32 -3.88 5.13 8.10
N ILE A 33 -4.52 4.15 8.73
CA ILE A 33 -5.03 2.96 8.02
C ILE A 33 -6.07 3.30 6.96
N HIS A 34 -6.91 4.32 7.20
CA HIS A 34 -7.95 4.72 6.26
C HIS A 34 -7.34 5.33 4.98
N CYS A 35 -6.48 6.35 5.13
CA CYS A 35 -5.82 6.97 3.99
C CYS A 35 -4.93 5.97 3.21
N GLN A 36 -4.26 5.05 3.91
CA GLN A 36 -3.49 4.01 3.24
C GLN A 36 -4.39 3.03 2.48
N GLN A 37 -5.54 2.63 3.03
CA GLN A 37 -6.49 1.79 2.31
C GLN A 37 -7.02 2.49 1.05
N GLU A 38 -7.36 3.77 1.13
CA GLU A 38 -7.79 4.54 -0.04
C GLU A 38 -6.71 4.57 -1.12
N LYS A 39 -5.45 4.84 -0.75
CA LYS A 39 -4.33 4.79 -1.71
C LYS A 39 -4.11 3.41 -2.33
N ASP A 40 -4.28 2.33 -1.55
CA ASP A 40 -4.15 0.98 -2.07
C ASP A 40 -5.32 0.58 -2.99
N LEU A 41 -6.54 1.06 -2.73
CA LEU A 41 -7.68 0.89 -3.63
C LEU A 41 -7.48 1.65 -4.95
N GLN A 42 -6.86 2.84 -4.91
CA GLN A 42 -6.57 3.64 -6.09
C GLN A 42 -5.38 3.11 -6.91
N LYS A 43 -4.58 2.19 -6.38
CA LYS A 43 -3.65 1.43 -7.20
C LYS A 43 -4.45 0.35 -7.90
N PRO A 44 -4.76 0.46 -9.20
CA PRO A 44 -5.32 -0.66 -9.92
C PRO A 44 -4.35 -1.81 -9.71
N ALA A 45 -4.81 -2.87 -9.04
CA ALA A 45 -4.07 -4.12 -8.96
C ALA A 45 -3.75 -4.46 -10.40
N TYR A 46 -2.50 -4.27 -10.80
CA TYR A 46 -2.05 -4.55 -12.15
C TYR A 46 -2.31 -6.04 -12.33
N THR A 47 -3.44 -6.37 -12.95
CA THR A 47 -3.87 -7.73 -13.19
C THR A 47 -2.87 -8.25 -14.18
N GLY A 48 -1.83 -8.89 -13.67
CA GLY A 48 -0.91 -9.66 -14.47
C GLY A 48 -1.76 -10.60 -15.29
N TYR A 49 -1.79 -10.36 -16.60
CA TYR A 49 -2.23 -11.31 -17.60
C TYR A 49 -1.89 -12.73 -17.12
N ASN A 50 -2.91 -13.57 -16.98
CA ASN A 50 -2.75 -14.96 -16.55
C ASN A 50 -1.75 -15.66 -17.49
N ARG A 51 -0.50 -15.87 -17.04
CA ARG A 51 0.54 -16.62 -17.76
C ARG A 51 0.31 -18.15 -17.70
N ARG A 52 -0.94 -18.59 -17.64
CA ARG A 52 -1.30 -19.98 -17.40
C ARG A 52 -2.58 -20.38 -18.15
N GLY A 53 -2.65 -20.04 -19.44
CA GLY A 53 -3.73 -20.48 -20.33
C GLY A 53 -3.36 -20.33 -21.81
N SER A 54 -2.84 -21.43 -22.39
CA SER A 54 -2.54 -21.71 -23.81
C SER A 54 -1.48 -20.85 -24.52
N LYS A 55 -0.44 -21.53 -25.02
CA LYS A 55 0.58 -20.99 -25.92
C LYS A 55 0.07 -20.77 -27.35
N ASP A 56 -1.17 -21.13 -27.67
CA ASP A 56 -1.63 -21.25 -29.07
C ASP A 56 -2.62 -20.18 -29.56
N SER A 57 -2.86 -19.08 -28.84
CA SER A 57 -3.77 -18.02 -29.33
C SER A 57 -3.24 -16.58 -29.23
N GLN A 58 -1.94 -16.38 -28.93
CA GLN A 58 -1.32 -15.05 -28.86
C GLN A 58 -0.53 -14.65 -30.12
N LEU A 59 -0.62 -15.40 -31.22
CA LEU A 59 -0.09 -14.98 -32.52
C LEU A 59 -1.24 -14.85 -33.53
N ARG A 60 -1.71 -13.61 -33.68
CA ARG A 60 -2.26 -13.06 -34.92
C ARG A 60 -1.84 -11.61 -35.04
#